data_AF-A0A0C2P0D2-F1
#
_entry.id   AF-A0A0C2P0D2-F1
#
_cell.length_a   1.000
_cell.length_b   1.000
_cell.length_c   1.000
_cell.angle_alpha   90.00
_cell.angle_beta   90.00
_cell.angle_gamma   90.00
#
_symmetry.space_group_name_H-M   'P 1'
#
loop_
_entity.id
_entity.type
_entity.pdbx_description
1 polymer ?
#
loop_
_entity_poly.entity_id
_entity_poly.type
_entity_poly.pdbx_seq_one_letter_code
_entity_poly.pdbx_strand_id
1 'polypeptide(L)'
;MDMTEQSFIQYVGKFGDFQKRSMFGGTGLFKDDAMFALISGDHIFIRGGETLDDELLALGCEKYRHIKKQTTATVNYYDITDHFNSRSAELDKVVEQSINHSVTQRKFKRSSANRRLRDLPNMQLTLERMVKKAGIDDVEEFIELGAPQVFSRVKQTYGSDVDVKLLWKFAGAIEGIHWKLIQEPRKRQLLASCA
;
A
#
# COMPACT_ATOMS: atom_id res chain seq x y z
N MET A 1 -4.93 -17.10 27.29
CA MET A 1 -4.44 -15.85 26.69
C MET A 1 -2.94 -15.88 26.86
N ASP A 2 -2.20 -15.75 25.76
CA ASP A 2 -0.77 -16.04 25.74
C ASP A 2 -0.01 -15.02 26.60
N MET A 3 0.81 -15.47 27.56
CA MET A 3 1.52 -14.61 28.50
C MET A 3 2.51 -13.69 27.76
N THR A 4 3.09 -14.20 26.67
CA THR A 4 4.00 -13.47 25.78
C THR A 4 3.26 -12.32 25.09
N GLU A 5 2.06 -12.60 24.56
CA GLU A 5 1.23 -11.59 23.88
C GLU A 5 0.88 -10.43 24.82
N GLN A 6 0.38 -10.73 26.02
CA GLN A 6 0.00 -9.69 26.97
C GLN A 6 1.20 -8.83 27.39
N SER A 7 2.33 -9.48 27.67
CA SER A 7 3.56 -8.80 28.10
C SER A 7 4.11 -7.89 27.00
N PHE A 8 4.11 -8.36 25.75
CA PHE A 8 4.56 -7.56 24.62
C PHE A 8 3.60 -6.39 24.33
N ILE A 9 2.28 -6.62 24.37
CA ILE A 9 1.27 -5.56 24.23
C ILE A 9 1.48 -4.46 25.28
N GLN A 10 1.73 -4.83 26.54
CA GLN A 10 2.00 -3.86 27.60
C GLN A 10 3.30 -3.10 27.34
N TYR A 11 4.37 -3.80 26.97
CA TYR A 11 5.66 -3.20 26.64
C TYR A 11 5.54 -2.18 25.49
N VAL A 12 4.82 -2.53 24.43
CA VAL A 12 4.67 -1.66 23.25
C VAL A 12 3.87 -0.40 23.56
N GLY A 13 3.05 -0.39 24.61
CA GLY A 13 2.27 0.78 25.04
C GLY A 13 3.12 2.04 25.28
N LYS A 14 4.41 1.90 25.62
CA LYS A 14 5.30 3.05 25.78
C LYS A 14 5.61 3.80 24.47
N PHE A 15 5.40 3.17 23.32
CA PHE A 15 5.58 3.78 21.99
C PHE A 15 4.29 4.45 21.47
N GLY A 16 3.29 4.62 22.34
CA GLY A 16 2.01 5.27 22.05
C GLY A 16 0.91 4.31 21.61
N ASP A 17 -0.21 4.88 21.16
CA ASP A 17 -1.40 4.11 20.84
C ASP A 17 -1.23 3.21 19.62
N PHE A 18 -1.88 2.04 19.68
CA PHE A 18 -1.92 1.07 18.59
C PHE A 18 -3.25 0.31 18.56
N GLN A 19 -3.51 -0.33 17.43
CA GLN A 19 -4.68 -1.18 17.21
C GLN A 19 -4.25 -2.64 17.08
N LYS A 20 -5.13 -3.55 17.50
CA LYS A 20 -4.93 -5.01 17.39
C LYS A 20 -5.88 -5.58 16.34
N ARG A 21 -5.38 -6.44 15.45
CA ARG A 21 -6.19 -7.15 14.44
C ARG A 21 -5.68 -8.57 14.24
N SER A 22 -6.57 -9.52 13.96
CA SER A 22 -6.18 -10.89 13.59
C SER A 22 -5.45 -10.88 12.25
N MET A 23 -4.21 -11.37 12.21
CA MET A 23 -3.35 -11.39 11.02
C MET A 23 -2.53 -12.68 10.98
N PHE A 24 -2.54 -13.40 9.85
CA PHE A 24 -1.72 -14.59 9.64
C PHE A 24 -1.91 -15.71 10.69
N GLY A 25 -3.09 -15.79 11.31
CA GLY A 25 -3.36 -16.75 12.39
C GLY A 25 -2.89 -16.32 13.79
N GLY A 26 -2.31 -15.12 13.92
CA GLY A 26 -1.92 -14.51 15.18
C GLY A 26 -2.47 -13.07 15.36
N THR A 27 -1.89 -12.33 16.30
CA THR A 27 -2.27 -10.95 16.63
C THR A 27 -1.31 -9.96 15.96
N GLY A 28 -1.81 -9.16 15.03
CA GLY A 28 -1.07 -8.05 14.45
C GLY A 28 -1.28 -6.74 15.22
N LEU A 29 -0.19 -5.99 15.43
CA LEU A 29 -0.22 -4.65 16.03
C LEU A 29 -0.01 -3.57 14.96
N PHE A 30 -0.81 -2.50 15.03
CA PHE A 30 -0.89 -1.46 14.01
C PHE A 30 -0.81 -0.05 14.60
N LYS A 31 -0.04 0.84 13.98
CA LYS A 31 -0.04 2.28 14.26
C LYS A 31 -0.37 3.04 12.97
N ASP A 32 -1.29 4.00 12.99
CA ASP A 32 -1.79 4.68 11.77
C ASP A 32 -2.21 3.71 10.64
N ASP A 33 -2.91 2.62 10.98
CA ASP A 33 -3.23 1.48 10.11
C ASP A 33 -2.01 0.73 9.52
N ALA A 34 -0.79 1.03 9.93
CA ALA A 34 0.42 0.35 9.52
C ALA A 34 0.77 -0.76 10.50
N MET A 35 0.73 -2.01 10.03
CA MET A 35 1.16 -3.15 10.83
C MET A 35 2.69 -3.08 11.03
N PHE A 36 3.11 -3.13 12.29
CA PHE A 36 4.52 -3.09 12.70
C PHE A 36 4.95 -4.33 13.49
N ALA A 37 4.00 -5.07 14.09
CA ALA A 37 4.33 -6.31 14.78
C ALA A 37 3.31 -7.42 14.48
N LEU A 38 3.76 -8.67 14.61
CA LEU A 38 2.96 -9.89 14.58
C LEU A 38 3.33 -10.73 15.80
N ILE A 39 2.33 -11.20 16.54
CA ILE A 39 2.50 -12.14 17.65
C ILE A 39 1.80 -13.43 17.24
N SER A 40 2.50 -14.56 17.26
CA SER A 40 1.95 -15.84 16.83
C SER A 40 2.48 -16.97 17.73
N GLY A 41 1.61 -17.47 18.61
CA GLY A 41 2.05 -18.30 19.73
C GLY A 41 3.03 -17.52 20.61
N ASP A 42 4.08 -18.19 21.06
CA ASP A 42 5.13 -17.61 21.90
C ASP A 42 6.14 -16.72 21.13
N HIS A 43 5.92 -16.50 19.83
CA HIS A 43 6.85 -15.72 19.00
C HIS A 43 6.36 -14.29 18.76
N ILE A 44 7.28 -13.35 18.90
CA ILE A 44 7.09 -11.93 18.62
C ILE A 44 7.93 -11.58 17.40
N PHE A 45 7.26 -11.08 16.36
CA PHE A 45 7.92 -10.62 15.16
C PHE A 45 7.72 -9.12 14.95
N ILE A 46 8.79 -8.42 14.58
CA ILE A 46 8.75 -6.99 14.25
C ILE A 46 8.94 -6.79 12.75
N ARG A 47 8.27 -5.80 12.17
CA ARG A 47 8.38 -5.52 10.75
C ARG A 47 9.72 -4.86 10.43
N GLY A 48 10.49 -5.44 9.52
CA GLY A 48 11.69 -4.80 9.00
C GLY A 48 11.39 -3.78 7.91
N GLY A 49 12.42 -3.06 7.49
CA GLY A 49 12.45 -2.28 6.27
C GLY A 49 13.57 -1.24 6.25
N GLU A 50 14.02 -0.86 5.04
CA GLU A 50 15.21 -0.03 4.86
C GLU A 50 16.42 -0.62 5.62
N THR A 51 17.17 0.19 6.37
CA THR A 51 18.36 -0.25 7.10
C THR A 51 18.03 -1.19 8.26
N LEU A 52 16.78 -1.23 8.73
CA LEU A 52 16.37 -2.11 9.83
C LEU A 52 16.43 -3.59 9.43
N ASP A 53 16.29 -3.90 8.14
CA ASP A 53 16.43 -5.29 7.65
C ASP A 53 17.84 -5.83 7.94
N ASP A 54 18.88 -5.04 7.68
CA ASP A 54 20.27 -5.42 7.90
C ASP A 54 20.62 -5.42 9.39
N GLU A 55 20.09 -4.46 10.17
CA GLU A 55 20.25 -4.41 11.63
C GLU A 55 19.65 -5.67 12.29
N LEU A 56 18.44 -6.07 11.90
CA LEU A 56 17.77 -7.26 12.43
C LEU A 56 18.53 -8.55 12.07
N LEU A 57 19.06 -8.65 10.85
CA LEU A 57 19.91 -9.78 10.45
C LEU A 57 21.22 -9.82 11.24
N ALA A 58 21.86 -8.67 11.48
CA ALA A 58 23.07 -8.57 12.28
C ALA A 58 22.84 -8.94 13.76
N LEU A 59 21.63 -8.71 14.28
CA LEU A 59 21.17 -9.15 15.60
C LEU A 59 20.75 -10.63 15.65
N GLY A 60 20.90 -11.37 14.54
CA GLY A 60 20.57 -12.79 14.44
C GLY A 60 19.07 -13.09 14.34
N CYS A 61 18.23 -12.09 14.05
CA CYS A 61 16.78 -12.27 13.96
C CYS A 61 16.41 -12.97 12.64
N GLU A 62 15.57 -14.00 12.70
CA GLU A 62 15.13 -14.74 11.51
C GLU A 62 13.82 -14.19 10.91
N LYS A 63 13.70 -14.19 9.58
CA LYS A 63 12.45 -13.80 8.91
C LYS A 63 11.32 -14.79 9.17
N TYR A 64 10.13 -14.25 9.42
CA TYR A 64 8.87 -14.98 9.48
C TYR A 64 8.54 -15.63 8.13
N ARG A 65 8.39 -16.95 8.16
CA ARG A 65 8.00 -17.77 7.00
C ARG A 65 6.59 -18.30 7.22
N HIS A 66 5.62 -17.74 6.51
CA HIS A 66 4.24 -18.24 6.56
C HIS A 66 4.05 -19.34 5.50
N ILE A 67 3.93 -20.59 5.95
CA ILE A 67 3.70 -21.73 5.06
C ILE A 67 2.19 -21.91 4.85
N LYS A 68 1.73 -21.83 3.60
CA LYS A 68 0.33 -22.07 3.24
C LYS A 68 0.26 -23.20 2.19
N LYS A 69 -0.16 -24.39 2.62
CA LYS A 69 -0.23 -25.60 1.78
C LYS A 69 1.08 -25.89 1.03
N GLN A 70 1.20 -25.48 -0.24
CA GLN A 70 2.34 -25.71 -1.13
C GLN A 70 3.21 -24.46 -1.39
N THR A 71 2.88 -23.30 -0.80
CA THR A 71 3.62 -22.05 -1.03
C THR A 71 4.07 -21.43 0.29
N THR A 72 5.34 -21.06 0.37
CA THR A 72 5.91 -20.30 1.50
C THR A 72 5.92 -18.82 1.13
N ALA A 73 5.18 -18.01 1.90
CA ALA A 73 5.27 -16.57 1.81
C ALA A 73 6.25 -16.07 2.88
N THR A 74 7.40 -15.58 2.44
CA THR A 74 8.31 -14.83 3.33
C THR A 74 7.73 -13.43 3.52
N VAL A 75 7.40 -13.08 4.75
CA VAL A 75 6.89 -11.76 5.10
C VAL A 75 8.03 -10.99 5.76
N ASN A 76 8.10 -9.67 5.57
CA ASN A 76 9.19 -8.85 6.13
C ASN A 76 9.00 -8.57 7.63
N TYR A 77 8.85 -9.64 8.40
CA TYR A 77 8.81 -9.64 9.86
C TYR A 77 9.94 -10.52 10.36
N TYR A 78 10.57 -10.13 11.46
CA TYR A 78 11.74 -10.80 12.02
C TYR A 78 11.48 -11.17 13.46
N ASP A 79 11.86 -12.37 13.86
CA ASP A 79 11.68 -12.88 15.22
C ASP A 79 12.60 -12.13 16.19
N ILE A 80 12.00 -11.42 17.15
CA ILE A 80 12.70 -10.67 18.20
C ILE A 80 12.42 -11.25 19.59
N THR A 81 11.88 -12.48 19.67
CA THR A 81 11.43 -13.09 20.93
C THR A 81 12.55 -13.15 21.96
N ASP A 82 13.74 -13.58 21.57
CA ASP A 82 14.90 -13.66 22.47
C ASP A 82 15.36 -12.27 22.93
N HIS A 83 15.35 -11.28 22.03
CA HIS A 83 15.66 -9.88 22.36
C HIS A 83 14.64 -9.28 23.33
N PHE A 84 13.36 -9.63 23.17
CA PHE A 84 12.31 -9.22 24.09
C PHE A 84 12.48 -9.87 25.48
N ASN A 85 12.68 -11.20 25.52
CA ASN A 85 12.79 -11.96 26.76
C ASN A 85 14.05 -11.58 27.56
N SER A 86 15.17 -11.33 26.86
CA SER A 86 16.43 -10.90 27.48
C SER A 86 16.48 -9.41 27.83
N ARG A 87 15.48 -8.62 27.41
CA ARG A 87 15.48 -7.16 27.51
C ARG A 87 16.76 -6.55 26.90
N SER A 88 17.07 -6.96 25.68
CA SER A 88 18.19 -6.43 24.90
C SER A 88 18.18 -4.89 24.92
N ALA A 89 19.38 -4.29 24.97
CA ALA A 89 19.53 -2.84 24.95
C ALA A 89 19.05 -2.21 23.63
N GLU A 90 19.05 -2.99 22.55
CA GLU A 90 18.65 -2.62 21.21
C GLU A 90 17.13 -2.73 20.99
N LEU A 91 16.42 -3.44 21.87
CA LEU A 91 15.00 -3.75 21.72
C LEU A 91 14.14 -2.49 21.49
N ASP A 92 14.35 -1.46 22.30
CA ASP A 92 13.57 -0.22 22.21
C ASP A 92 13.79 0.49 20.89
N LYS A 93 15.05 0.58 20.47
CA LYS A 93 15.46 1.18 19.21
C LYS A 93 14.83 0.44 18.03
N VAL A 94 14.92 -0.89 18.02
CA VAL A 94 14.39 -1.75 16.95
C VAL A 94 12.87 -1.61 16.81
N VAL A 95 12.14 -1.63 17.93
CA VAL A 95 10.68 -1.52 17.92
C VAL A 95 10.24 -0.14 17.47
N GLU A 96 10.90 0.93 17.95
CA GLU A 96 10.62 2.29 17.51
C GLU A 96 10.91 2.50 16.02
N GLN A 97 12.06 2.02 15.53
CA GLN A 97 12.41 2.09 14.10
C GLN A 97 11.37 1.34 13.25
N SER A 98 10.94 0.15 13.67
CA SER A 98 9.91 -0.60 12.95
C SER A 98 8.58 0.15 12.86
N ILE A 99 8.14 0.75 13.98
CA ILE A 99 6.92 1.56 14.02
C ILE A 99 7.04 2.74 13.04
N ASN A 100 8.13 3.50 13.13
CA ASN A 100 8.35 4.68 12.30
C ASN A 100 8.45 4.32 10.83
N HIS A 101 9.19 3.26 10.47
CA HIS A 101 9.28 2.77 9.11
C HIS A 101 7.91 2.31 8.58
N SER A 102 7.17 1.53 9.37
CA SER A 102 5.85 1.02 8.99
C SER A 102 4.86 2.15 8.70
N VAL A 103 4.81 3.15 9.59
CA VAL A 103 3.95 4.33 9.43
C VAL A 103 4.38 5.17 8.23
N THR A 104 5.67 5.45 8.08
CA THR A 104 6.21 6.26 6.97
C THR A 104 5.97 5.59 5.63
N GLN A 105 6.28 4.30 5.51
CA GLN A 105 6.01 3.52 4.30
C GLN A 105 4.52 3.50 3.99
N ARG A 106 3.64 3.40 5.00
CA ARG A 106 2.19 3.43 4.77
C ARG A 106 1.70 4.81 4.34
N LYS A 107 2.20 5.89 4.95
CA LYS A 107 1.88 7.27 4.55
C LYS A 107 2.35 7.53 3.12
N PHE A 108 3.56 7.10 2.76
CA PHE A 108 4.07 7.17 1.38
C PHE A 108 3.22 6.36 0.39
N LYS A 109 2.77 5.14 0.75
CA LYS A 109 1.87 4.34 -0.10
C LYS A 109 0.46 4.92 -0.20
N ARG A 110 0.01 5.67 0.80
CA ARG A 110 -1.30 6.32 0.81
C ARG A 110 -1.28 7.73 0.20
N SER A 111 -0.11 8.34 0.04
CA SER A 111 0.00 9.67 -0.57
C SER A 111 -0.42 9.61 -2.04
N SER A 112 -0.89 10.75 -2.55
CA SER A 112 -1.26 10.92 -3.96
C SER A 112 -0.15 10.47 -4.92
N ALA A 113 1.11 10.69 -4.52
CA ALA A 113 2.32 10.31 -5.27
C ALA A 113 2.48 8.79 -5.50
N ASN A 114 1.75 7.93 -4.77
CA ASN A 114 1.79 6.48 -4.94
C ASN A 114 0.40 5.88 -5.26
N ARG A 115 -0.59 6.72 -5.59
CA ARG A 115 -1.84 6.21 -6.14
C ARG A 115 -1.56 5.60 -7.50
N ARG A 116 -2.02 4.37 -7.71
CA ARG A 116 -1.95 3.75 -9.03
C ARG A 116 -3.16 4.19 -9.83
N LEU A 117 -3.01 4.29 -11.15
CA LEU A 117 -4.12 4.63 -12.04
C LEU A 117 -5.35 3.73 -11.80
N ARG A 118 -5.15 2.42 -11.58
CA ARG A 118 -6.24 1.46 -11.31
C ARG A 118 -6.98 1.69 -9.99
N ASP A 119 -6.44 2.48 -9.07
CA ASP A 119 -7.08 2.79 -7.80
C ASP A 119 -8.06 3.99 -7.94
N LEU A 120 -8.06 4.68 -9.09
CA LEU A 120 -9.03 5.74 -9.41
C LEU A 120 -10.42 5.16 -9.80
N PRO A 121 -11.51 5.91 -9.62
CA PRO A 121 -12.83 5.51 -10.09
C PRO A 121 -12.82 5.20 -11.58
N ASN A 122 -13.61 4.20 -11.99
CA ASN A 122 -13.73 3.76 -13.40
C ASN A 122 -12.44 3.17 -14.00
N MET A 123 -11.31 3.22 -13.28
CA MET A 123 -10.04 2.64 -13.70
C MET A 123 -9.92 1.20 -13.20
N GLN A 124 -9.26 0.39 -14.01
CA GLN A 124 -8.96 -1.01 -13.73
C GLN A 124 -7.57 -1.31 -14.30
N LEU A 125 -6.99 -2.47 -13.96
CA LEU A 125 -5.65 -2.85 -14.43
C LEU A 125 -5.50 -2.75 -15.96
N THR A 126 -6.54 -3.12 -16.72
CA THR A 126 -6.55 -3.02 -18.20
C THR A 126 -6.41 -1.57 -18.67
N LEU A 127 -7.10 -0.62 -18.01
CA LEU A 127 -7.00 0.79 -18.36
C LEU A 127 -5.69 1.41 -17.89
N GLU A 128 -5.17 1.02 -16.72
CA GLU A 128 -3.81 1.42 -16.29
C GLU A 128 -2.77 1.01 -17.32
N ARG A 129 -2.80 -0.25 -17.80
CA ARG A 129 -1.87 -0.72 -18.85
C ARG A 129 -2.01 0.06 -20.14
N MET A 130 -3.24 0.40 -20.52
CA MET A 130 -3.53 1.16 -21.73
C MET A 130 -2.98 2.58 -21.66
N VAL A 131 -3.20 3.26 -20.54
CA VAL A 131 -2.72 4.62 -20.27
C VAL A 131 -1.19 4.66 -20.20
N LYS A 132 -0.57 3.69 -19.51
CA LYS A 132 0.90 3.54 -19.48
C LYS A 132 1.50 3.29 -20.85
N LYS A 133 0.89 2.43 -21.67
CA LYS A 133 1.35 2.21 -23.06
C LYS A 133 1.25 3.49 -23.90
N ALA A 134 0.33 4.38 -23.58
CA ALA A 134 0.19 5.69 -24.20
C ALA A 134 1.15 6.75 -23.62
N GLY A 135 2.13 6.33 -22.81
CA GLY A 135 3.18 7.19 -22.25
C GLY A 135 2.69 8.08 -21.10
N ILE A 136 1.78 7.56 -20.26
CA ILE A 136 1.29 8.26 -19.06
C ILE A 136 1.48 7.32 -17.86
N ASP A 137 2.48 7.60 -17.03
CA ASP A 137 3.02 6.61 -16.10
C ASP A 137 2.34 6.60 -14.73
N ASP A 138 1.83 7.75 -14.30
CA ASP A 138 1.28 7.93 -12.97
C ASP A 138 -0.01 8.77 -12.94
N VAL A 139 -0.57 8.90 -11.74
CA VAL A 139 -1.83 9.60 -11.51
C VAL A 139 -1.68 11.12 -11.62
N GLU A 140 -0.51 11.66 -11.33
CA GLU A 140 -0.25 13.10 -11.39
C GLU A 140 -0.28 13.57 -12.85
N GLU A 141 0.49 12.91 -13.72
CA GLU A 141 0.48 13.19 -15.16
C GLU A 141 -0.92 12.97 -15.77
N PHE A 142 -1.62 11.91 -15.36
CA PHE A 142 -2.97 11.61 -15.84
C PHE A 142 -3.98 12.72 -15.49
N ILE A 143 -3.89 13.30 -14.29
CA ILE A 143 -4.76 14.39 -13.85
C ILE A 143 -4.38 15.70 -14.56
N GLU A 144 -3.07 15.99 -14.64
CA GLU A 144 -2.55 17.22 -15.26
C GLU A 144 -2.92 17.32 -16.75
N LEU A 145 -2.79 16.22 -17.48
CA LEU A 145 -3.19 16.17 -18.89
C LEU A 145 -4.68 16.33 -19.08
N GLY A 146 -5.48 15.81 -18.15
CA GLY A 146 -6.93 15.81 -18.27
C GLY A 146 -7.46 14.74 -19.23
N ALA A 147 -8.75 14.42 -19.07
CA ALA A 147 -9.39 13.34 -19.81
C ALA A 147 -9.29 13.45 -21.35
N PRO A 148 -9.44 14.64 -21.98
CA PRO A 148 -9.35 14.76 -23.44
C PRO A 148 -7.97 14.41 -23.99
N GLN A 149 -6.89 14.94 -23.40
CA GLN A 149 -5.52 14.67 -23.84
C GLN A 149 -5.13 13.21 -23.58
N VAL A 150 -5.50 12.64 -22.42
CA VAL A 150 -5.28 11.22 -22.15
C VAL A 150 -5.99 10.35 -23.18
N PHE A 151 -7.24 10.68 -23.51
CA PHE A 151 -8.00 9.97 -24.54
C PHE A 151 -7.35 10.10 -25.93
N SER A 152 -6.89 11.29 -26.33
CA SER A 152 -6.18 11.49 -27.60
C SER A 152 -4.87 10.69 -27.66
N ARG A 153 -4.06 10.64 -26.59
CA ARG A 153 -2.84 9.80 -26.55
C ARG A 153 -3.17 8.30 -26.68
N VAL A 154 -4.20 7.83 -25.99
CA VAL A 154 -4.66 6.44 -26.11
C VAL A 154 -5.14 6.14 -27.52
N LYS A 155 -5.90 7.05 -28.14
CA LYS A 155 -6.37 6.91 -29.53
C LYS A 155 -5.21 6.88 -30.53
N GLN A 156 -4.18 7.71 -30.34
CA GLN A 156 -2.96 7.67 -31.16
C GLN A 156 -2.22 6.32 -31.02
N THR A 157 -2.20 5.74 -29.82
CA THR A 157 -1.47 4.49 -29.52
C THR A 157 -2.21 3.24 -30.00
N TYR A 158 -3.55 3.23 -29.93
CA TYR A 158 -4.39 2.05 -30.17
C TYR A 158 -5.28 2.14 -31.43
N GLY A 159 -5.32 3.30 -32.10
CA GLY A 159 -6.12 3.52 -33.30
C GLY A 159 -7.44 4.25 -33.04
N SER A 160 -8.14 4.62 -34.13
CA SER A 160 -9.37 5.41 -34.09
C SER A 160 -10.59 4.69 -33.52
N ASP A 161 -10.54 3.37 -33.39
CA ASP A 161 -11.66 2.52 -32.96
C ASP A 161 -11.86 2.49 -31.43
N VAL A 162 -11.05 3.25 -30.68
CA VAL A 162 -11.17 3.38 -29.22
C VAL A 162 -12.54 4.00 -28.87
N ASP A 163 -13.34 3.26 -28.08
CA ASP A 163 -14.69 3.68 -27.67
C ASP A 163 -14.63 5.01 -26.89
N VAL A 164 -15.43 5.99 -27.34
CA VAL A 164 -15.63 7.29 -26.68
C VAL A 164 -16.02 7.17 -25.21
N LYS A 165 -16.60 6.06 -24.77
CA LYS A 165 -16.86 5.80 -23.34
C LYS A 165 -15.61 5.88 -22.48
N LEU A 166 -14.45 5.65 -23.07
CA LEU A 166 -13.18 5.76 -22.36
C LEU A 166 -12.89 7.20 -21.93
N LEU A 167 -13.26 8.20 -22.75
CA LEU A 167 -13.20 9.62 -22.38
C LEU A 167 -14.02 9.90 -21.11
N TRP A 168 -15.22 9.33 -21.01
CA TRP A 168 -16.07 9.47 -19.81
C TRP A 168 -15.48 8.78 -18.60
N LYS A 169 -14.87 7.60 -18.78
CA LYS A 169 -14.19 6.88 -17.70
C LYS A 169 -13.02 7.69 -17.14
N PHE A 170 -12.22 8.29 -18.01
CA PHE A 170 -11.11 9.15 -17.60
C PHE A 170 -11.60 10.43 -16.91
N ALA A 171 -12.62 11.09 -17.45
CA ALA A 171 -13.21 12.26 -16.81
C ALA A 171 -13.79 11.93 -15.42
N GLY A 172 -14.51 10.82 -15.29
CA GLY A 172 -15.02 10.38 -13.99
C GLY A 172 -13.91 9.96 -13.02
N ALA A 173 -12.80 9.41 -13.52
CA ALA A 173 -11.63 9.09 -12.70
C ALA A 173 -11.01 10.34 -12.08
N ILE A 174 -10.89 11.42 -12.87
CA ILE A 174 -10.36 12.71 -12.43
C ILE A 174 -11.34 13.43 -11.50
N GLU A 175 -12.63 13.44 -11.84
CA GLU A 175 -13.69 14.10 -11.07
C GLU A 175 -14.12 13.32 -9.81
N GLY A 176 -13.59 12.12 -9.60
CA GLY A 176 -13.89 11.31 -8.41
C GLY A 176 -15.27 10.64 -8.43
N ILE A 177 -15.93 10.53 -9.59
CA ILE A 177 -17.31 10.05 -9.74
C ILE A 177 -17.41 8.87 -10.71
N HIS A 178 -18.46 8.05 -10.59
CA HIS A 178 -18.74 7.02 -11.58
C HIS A 178 -19.11 7.66 -12.92
N TRP A 179 -18.49 7.22 -14.03
CA TRP A 179 -18.59 7.87 -15.35
C TRP A 179 -20.01 8.07 -15.89
N LYS A 180 -20.97 7.23 -15.47
CA LYS A 180 -22.40 7.37 -15.82
C LYS A 180 -23.07 8.61 -15.23
N LEU A 181 -22.48 9.24 -14.21
CA LEU A 181 -23.01 10.43 -13.56
C LEU A 181 -22.66 11.74 -14.30
N ILE A 182 -21.75 11.66 -15.29
CA ILE A 182 -21.39 12.81 -16.13
C ILE A 182 -22.58 13.18 -17.01
N GLN A 183 -23.04 14.42 -16.89
CA GLN A 183 -24.19 14.95 -17.62
C GLN A 183 -23.81 15.34 -19.07
N GLU A 184 -24.80 15.34 -19.96
CA GLU A 184 -24.60 15.62 -21.40
C GLU A 184 -23.87 16.93 -21.72
N PRO A 185 -24.12 18.07 -21.03
CA PRO A 185 -23.36 19.30 -21.29
C PRO A 185 -21.86 19.12 -21.10
N ARG A 186 -21.46 18.42 -20.04
CA ARG A 186 -20.05 18.11 -19.74
C ARG A 186 -19.46 17.15 -20.76
N LYS A 187 -20.22 16.15 -21.19
CA LYS A 187 -19.78 15.23 -22.25
C LYS A 187 -19.46 15.97 -23.55
N ARG A 188 -20.34 16.86 -23.99
CA ARG A 188 -20.11 17.67 -25.20
C ARG A 188 -18.86 18.54 -25.08
N GLN A 189 -18.64 19.15 -23.92
CA GLN A 189 -17.44 19.97 -23.67
C GLN A 189 -16.14 19.13 -23.78
N LEU A 190 -16.12 17.95 -23.16
CA LEU A 190 -14.98 17.05 -23.20
C LEU A 190 -14.69 16.58 -24.63
N LEU A 191 -15.73 16.24 -25.41
CA LEU A 191 -15.59 15.87 -26.82
C LEU A 191 -15.04 17.01 -27.67
N ALA A 192 -15.51 18.23 -27.47
CA ALA A 192 -15.00 19.41 -28.17
C ALA A 192 -13.54 19.72 -27.84
N SER A 193 -13.04 19.19 -26.72
CA SER A 193 -11.66 19.37 -26.25
C SER A 193 -10.73 18.24 -26.72
N CYS A 194 -11.26 17.20 -27.39
CA CYS A 194 -10.45 16.17 -28.04
C CYS A 194 -10.06 16.64 -29.44
N ALA A 195 -8.83 17.14 -29.58
CA ALA A 195 -8.16 17.33 -30.87
C ALA A 195 -7.56 16.01 -31.37
#